data_AF-A0A7J9D6I1-F1
#
_entry.id   AF-A0A7J9D6I1-F1
#
_cell.length_a   1.000
_cell.length_b   1.000
_cell.length_c   1.000
_cell.angle_alpha   90.00
_cell.angle_beta   90.00
_cell.angle_gamma   90.00
#
_symmetry.space_group_name_H-M   'P 1'
#
loop_
_entity.id
_entity.type
_entity.pdbx_description
1 polymer ?
#
loop_
_entity_poly.entity_id
_entity_poly.type
_entity_poly.pdbx_seq_one_letter_code
_entity_poly.pdbx_strand_id
1 'polypeptide(L)'
;MVAVLKSSIVTLGYETSYDVFVKAHAGEVSGQAQAITLGIACALLKVSADHRSPLKQEELLTRDSRVVERKKVGLEKARKAPQFSKR
;
A
#
# COMPACT_ATOMS: atom_id res chain seq x y z
N MET A 1 -4.15 8.85 9.16
CA MET A 1 -4.69 7.53 8.76
C MET A 1 -5.87 7.63 7.79
N VAL A 2 -6.96 8.31 8.16
CA VAL A 2 -8.17 8.43 7.30
C VAL A 2 -7.87 9.07 5.93
N ALA A 3 -6.92 10.00 5.87
CA ALA A 3 -6.52 10.66 4.61
C ALA A 3 -5.96 9.68 3.55
N VAL A 4 -5.21 8.65 3.96
CA VAL A 4 -4.61 7.69 3.01
C VAL A 4 -5.69 6.81 2.38
N LEU A 5 -6.66 6.36 3.19
CA LEU A 5 -7.76 5.50 2.75
C LEU A 5 -8.69 6.16 1.74
N LYS A 6 -8.90 7.48 1.87
CA LYS A 6 -9.81 8.24 1.00
C LYS A 6 -9.17 8.69 -0.31
N SER A 7 -7.84 8.62 -0.45
CA SER A 7 -7.09 9.15 -1.60
C SER A 7 -7.70 8.76 -2.95
N SER A 8 -7.99 7.47 -3.18
CA SER A 8 -8.57 6.97 -4.43
C SER A 8 -9.94 7.56 -4.78
N ILE A 9 -10.74 7.89 -3.78
CA ILE A 9 -12.11 8.41 -3.95
C ILE A 9 -12.07 9.93 -4.10
N VAL A 10 -11.17 10.59 -3.37
CA VAL A 10 -10.91 12.04 -3.45
C VAL A 10 -10.43 12.42 -4.85
N THR A 11 -9.50 11.65 -5.44
CA THR A 11 -8.99 11.90 -6.80
C THR A 11 -10.11 11.94 -7.86
N LEU A 12 -11.19 11.19 -7.65
CA LEU A 12 -12.34 11.14 -8.56
C LEU A 12 -13.52 12.02 -8.10
N GLY A 13 -13.45 12.62 -6.91
CA GLY A 13 -14.52 13.45 -6.34
C GLY A 13 -15.76 12.70 -5.89
N TYR A 14 -15.70 11.37 -5.71
CA TYR A 14 -16.87 10.53 -5.39
C TYR A 14 -17.08 10.29 -3.89
N GLU A 15 -16.69 11.23 -3.03
CA GLU A 15 -16.69 11.03 -1.57
C GLU A 15 -18.07 10.72 -0.99
N THR A 16 -19.13 11.25 -1.60
CA THR A 16 -20.52 11.08 -1.16
C THR A 16 -21.28 10.05 -2.00
N SER A 17 -20.67 9.49 -3.04
CA SER A 17 -21.35 8.63 -4.01
C SER A 17 -21.21 7.14 -3.72
N TYR A 18 -20.23 6.74 -2.90
CA TYR A 18 -19.95 5.33 -2.62
C TYR A 18 -19.79 5.05 -1.13
N ASP A 19 -20.47 4.02 -0.67
CA ASP A 19 -20.23 3.39 0.63
C ASP A 19 -19.20 2.26 0.49
N VAL A 20 -18.19 2.26 1.35
CA VAL A 20 -17.08 1.30 1.28
C VAL A 20 -17.01 0.48 2.58
N PHE A 21 -17.31 -0.82 2.46
CA PHE A 21 -17.19 -1.78 3.55
C PHE A 21 -16.01 -2.72 3.28
N VAL A 22 -15.05 -2.78 4.20
CA VAL A 22 -13.84 -3.61 4.04
C VAL A 22 -13.58 -4.46 5.27
N LYS A 23 -13.19 -5.71 5.04
CA LYS A 23 -12.63 -6.59 6.06
C LYS A 23 -11.14 -6.72 5.81
N ALA A 24 -10.33 -6.27 6.77
CA ALA A 24 -8.87 -6.40 6.73
C ALA A 24 -8.41 -7.23 7.93
N HIS A 25 -7.48 -8.14 7.68
CA HIS A 25 -6.93 -9.05 8.69
C HIS A 25 -5.40 -9.14 8.52
N ALA A 26 -4.70 -9.42 9.63
CA ALA A 26 -3.24 -9.55 9.71
C ALA A 26 -2.44 -8.27 9.40
N GLY A 27 -1.16 -8.28 9.77
CA GLY A 27 -0.23 -7.16 9.58
C GLY A 27 -0.46 -5.98 10.54
N GLU A 28 0.17 -4.86 10.23
CA GLU A 28 0.02 -3.61 10.98
C GLU A 28 -1.00 -2.68 10.33
N VAL A 29 -1.49 -1.71 11.11
CA VAL A 29 -2.50 -0.73 10.71
C VAL A 29 -2.09 0.07 9.46
N SER A 30 -0.80 0.40 9.32
CA SER A 30 -0.30 1.10 8.13
C SER A 30 -0.34 0.22 6.87
N GLY A 31 0.03 -1.05 6.99
CA GLY A 31 -0.04 -2.00 5.86
C GLY A 31 -1.48 -2.29 5.45
N GLN A 32 -2.39 -2.38 6.42
CA GLN A 32 -3.83 -2.51 6.16
C GLN A 32 -4.36 -1.28 5.42
N ALA A 33 -3.99 -0.07 5.83
CA ALA A 33 -4.44 1.15 5.15
C ALA A 33 -4.02 1.19 3.67
N GLN A 34 -2.78 0.81 3.36
CA GLN A 34 -2.29 0.74 1.98
C GLN A 34 -2.99 -0.36 1.17
N ALA A 35 -3.20 -1.54 1.77
CA ALA A 35 -3.93 -2.62 1.12
C ALA A 35 -5.38 -2.24 0.79
N ILE A 36 -6.06 -1.56 1.71
CA ILE A 36 -7.42 -1.06 1.49
C ILE A 36 -7.45 -0.02 0.36
N THR A 37 -6.50 0.91 0.36
CA THR A 37 -6.41 1.96 -0.67
C THR A 37 -6.24 1.37 -2.07
N LEU A 38 -5.33 0.41 -2.24
CA LEU A 38 -5.12 -0.32 -3.50
C LEU A 38 -6.37 -1.13 -3.89
N GLY A 39 -7.05 -1.74 -2.92
CA GLY A 39 -8.29 -2.48 -3.13
C GLY A 39 -9.41 -1.58 -3.68
N ILE A 40 -9.58 -0.38 -3.11
CA ILE A 40 -10.54 0.62 -3.57
C ILE A 40 -10.20 1.08 -5.00
N ALA A 41 -8.93 1.38 -5.28
CA ALA A 41 -8.50 1.77 -6.62
C ALA A 41 -8.77 0.66 -7.67
N CYS A 42 -8.51 -0.60 -7.32
CA CYS A 42 -8.84 -1.75 -8.17
C CYS A 42 -10.36 -1.91 -8.36
N ALA A 43 -11.17 -1.64 -7.34
CA ALA A 43 -12.63 -1.71 -7.43
C ALA A 43 -13.19 -0.62 -8.36
N LEU A 44 -12.67 0.61 -8.27
CA LEU A 44 -13.06 1.72 -9.14
C LEU A 44 -12.77 1.43 -10.62
N LEU A 45 -11.62 0.80 -10.92
CA LEU A 45 -11.31 0.35 -12.29
C LEU A 45 -12.29 -0.69 -12.84
N LYS A 46 -12.91 -1.51 -11.97
CA LYS A 46 -13.92 -2.48 -12.40
C LYS A 46 -15.27 -1.82 -12.69
N VAL A 47 -15.55 -0.67 -12.08
CA VAL A 47 -16.79 0.10 -12.31
C VAL A 47 -16.70 0.82 -13.66
N SER A 48 -15.60 1.52 -13.92
CA SER A 48 -15.33 2.10 -15.24
C SER A 48 -13.84 2.12 -15.55
N ALA A 49 -13.49 1.75 -16.78
CA ALA A 49 -12.12 1.78 -17.27
C ALA A 49 -11.57 3.20 -17.46
N ASP A 50 -12.44 4.21 -17.54
CA ASP A 50 -12.07 5.60 -17.76
C ASP A 50 -11.31 6.21 -16.57
N HIS A 51 -11.51 5.64 -15.38
CA HIS A 51 -10.83 6.05 -14.15
C HIS A 51 -9.33 5.69 -14.13
N ARG A 52 -8.83 4.94 -15.13
CA ARG A 52 -7.43 4.51 -15.17
C ARG A 52 -6.45 5.67 -15.33
N SER A 53 -6.77 6.67 -16.14
CA SER A 53 -5.88 7.81 -16.36
C SER A 53 -5.61 8.61 -15.07
N PRO A 54 -6.65 9.12 -14.36
CA PRO A 54 -6.43 9.88 -13.13
C PRO A 54 -5.79 9.03 -12.02
N LEU A 55 -6.20 7.77 -11.86
CA LEU A 55 -5.63 6.89 -10.82
C LEU A 55 -4.17 6.50 -11.08
N LYS A 56 -3.76 6.44 -12.35
CA LYS A 56 -2.37 6.15 -12.72
C LYS A 56 -1.47 7.37 -12.52
N GLN A 57 -1.97 8.58 -12.75
CA GLN A 57 -1.22 9.82 -12.49
C GLN A 57 -0.87 9.98 -11.01
N GLU A 58 -1.79 9.59 -10.12
CA GLU A 58 -1.58 9.60 -8.66
C GLU A 58 -0.86 8.33 -8.13
N GLU A 59 -0.35 7.46 -9.01
CA GLU A 59 0.36 6.21 -8.68
C GLU A 59 -0.40 5.20 -7.78
N LEU A 60 -1.72 5.37 -7.61
CA LEU A 60 -2.56 4.57 -6.69
C LEU A 60 -2.81 3.12 -7.16
N LEU A 61 -2.44 2.80 -8.40
CA LEU A 61 -2.60 1.47 -8.99
C LEU A 61 -1.39 0.56 -8.76
N THR A 62 -0.28 1.11 -8.28
CA THR A 62 0.96 0.34 -8.09
C THR A 62 0.98 -0.31 -6.71
N ARG A 63 1.17 -1.62 -6.66
CA ARG A 63 1.40 -2.34 -5.41
C ARG A 63 2.79 -1.99 -4.86
N ASP A 64 2.87 -1.59 -3.60
CA ASP A 64 4.17 -1.50 -2.91
C ASP A 64 4.76 -2.92 -2.78
N SER A 65 5.88 -3.14 -3.46
CA SER A 65 6.59 -4.42 -3.52
C SER A 65 7.58 -4.60 -2.37
N ARG A 66 7.76 -3.58 -1.52
CA ARG A 66 8.68 -3.63 -0.38
C ARG A 66 8.18 -4.63 0.65
N VAL A 67 9.05 -5.56 1.02
CA VAL A 67 8.81 -6.57 2.05
C VAL A 67 10.03 -6.63 2.96
N VAL A 68 9.82 -6.96 4.24
CA VAL A 68 10.91 -7.13 5.20
C VAL A 68 11.87 -8.20 4.69
N GLU A 69 13.14 -7.80 4.53
CA GLU A 69 14.18 -8.74 4.13
C GLU A 69 14.43 -9.76 5.25
N ARG A 70 14.56 -11.04 4.87
CA ARG A 70 14.90 -12.11 5.81
C ARG A 70 16.25 -11.85 6.49
N LYS A 71 16.40 -12.33 7.73
CA LYS A 71 17.70 -12.38 8.39
C LYS A 71 18.63 -13.35 7.64
N LYS A 72 19.87 -12.92 7.38
CA LYS A 72 20.92 -13.75 6.79
C LYS A 72 21.81 -14.31 7.90
N VAL A 73 22.28 -15.55 7.75
CA VAL A 73 23.19 -16.18 8.72
C VAL A 73 24.51 -15.43 8.74
N GLY A 74 25.11 -15.25 9.93
CA GLY A 74 26.33 -14.47 10.12
C GLY A 74 26.13 -12.95 10.21
N LEU A 75 24.91 -12.45 10.00
CA LEU A 75 24.55 -11.04 10.20
C LEU A 75 23.65 -10.88 11.43
N GLU A 76 23.74 -9.72 12.09
CA GLU A 76 22.88 -9.39 13.24
C GLU A 76 21.43 -9.19 12.81
N LYS A 77 21.24 -8.52 11.66
CA LYS A 77 19.93 -8.27 11.02
C LYS A 77 20.00 -8.64 9.52
N ALA A 78 19.04 -8.19 8.71
CA ALA A 78 19.01 -8.47 7.26
C ALA A 78 20.32 -8.07 6.54
N ARG A 79 20.87 -6.88 6.84
CA ARG A 79 22.09 -6.34 6.22
C ARG A 79 23.19 -5.92 7.21
N LYS A 80 22.85 -5.79 8.50
CA LYS A 80 23.80 -5.30 9.52
C LYS A 80 24.80 -6.41 9.88
N ALA A 81 26.06 -6.21 9.53
CA ALA A 81 27.17 -7.07 9.93
C ALA A 81 27.62 -6.75 11.37
N PRO A 82 28.12 -7.75 12.12
CA PRO A 82 28.79 -7.50 13.39
C PRO A 82 30.09 -6.70 13.17
N GLN A 83 30.56 -6.03 14.22
CA GLN A 83 31.82 -5.30 14.16
C GLN A 83 32.99 -6.26 13.95
N PHE A 84 33.79 -6.01 12.91
CA PHE A 84 34.97 -6.81 12.56
C PHE A 84 36.26 -6.09 13.00
N SER A 85 37.12 -6.79 13.76
CA SER A 85 38.50 -6.36 14.02
C SER A 85 39.44 -7.11 13.09
N LYS A 86 40.30 -6.35 12.38
CA LYS A 86 41.29 -6.88 11.42
C LYS A 86 42.61 -7.33 12.07
N ARG A 87 42.80 -7.03 13.35
CA ARG A 87 44.04 -7.30 14.10
C ARG A 87 43.90 -8.57 14.91
#